data_AF-A0A2H0LEN5-F1
#
_entry.id   AF-A0A2H0LEN5-F1
#
_cell.length_a   1.000
_cell.length_b   1.000
_cell.length_c   1.000
_cell.angle_alpha   90.00
_cell.angle_beta   90.00
_cell.angle_gamma   90.00
#
_symmetry.space_group_name_H-M   'P 1'
#
loop_
_entity.id
_entity.type
_entity.pdbx_description
1 polymer ?
#
loop_
_entity_poly.entity_id
_entity_poly.type
_entity_poly.pdbx_seq_one_letter_code
_entity_poly.pdbx_strand_id
1 'polypeptide(L)'
;MPRYAALRERLQCPVSPHDLVFCGPKGTPLQCRNLIRREFGPALTRAGLRKIRFHDLRHTYTSLLVAQGAHAKFIQSQLGHASIQTTLD
;
A
#
# COMPACT_ATOMS: atom_id res chain seq x y z
N MET A 1 -7.55 0.17 18.56
CA MET A 1 -7.09 -0.10 17.17
C MET A 1 -7.05 1.23 16.42
N PRO A 2 -5.88 1.79 16.09
CA PRO A 2 -5.72 3.25 15.98
C PRO A 2 -6.17 3.76 14.62
N ARG A 3 -7.38 4.30 14.58
CA ARG A 3 -7.98 5.02 13.44
C ARG A 3 -7.31 6.39 13.18
N TYR A 4 -6.13 6.64 13.75
CA TYR A 4 -5.52 7.97 13.88
C TYR A 4 -4.36 8.24 12.90
N ALA A 5 -3.73 7.23 12.31
CA ALA A 5 -2.61 7.46 11.38
C ALA A 5 -3.07 8.16 10.09
N ALA A 6 -4.13 7.63 9.46
CA ALA A 6 -4.73 8.23 8.27
C ALA A 6 -5.26 9.66 8.53
N LEU A 7 -5.71 9.95 9.75
CA LEU A 7 -6.14 11.31 10.12
C LEU A 7 -4.96 12.28 10.14
N ARG A 8 -3.78 11.86 10.64
CA ARG A 8 -2.56 12.69 10.64
C ARG A 8 -2.05 12.96 9.22
N GLU A 9 -2.14 11.98 8.33
CA GLU A 9 -1.76 12.15 6.92
C GLU A 9 -2.73 13.10 6.20
N ARG A 10 -4.04 13.00 6.47
CA ARG A 10 -5.01 13.99 5.98
C ARG A 10 -4.71 15.41 6.44
N LEU A 11 -4.23 15.60 7.68
CA LEU A 11 -3.83 16.93 8.18
C LEU A 11 -2.62 17.52 7.46
N GLN A 12 -1.79 16.71 6.81
CA GLN A 12 -0.65 17.16 6.01
C GLN A 12 -1.05 17.48 4.57
N CYS A 13 -2.19 16.99 4.12
CA CYS A 13 -2.72 17.27 2.79
C CYS A 13 -3.45 18.61 2.75
N PRO A 14 -3.10 19.50 1.80
CA PRO A 14 -3.91 20.69 1.55
C PRO A 14 -5.33 20.28 1.17
N VAL A 15 -6.31 21.06 1.65
CA VAL A 15 -7.71 20.88 1.25
C VAL A 15 -7.81 20.95 -0.27
N SER A 16 -8.31 19.89 -0.88
CA SER A 16 -8.52 19.81 -2.32
C SER A 16 -9.91 19.24 -2.62
N PRO A 17 -10.45 19.45 -3.83
CA PRO A 17 -11.78 18.94 -4.20
C PRO A 17 -11.94 17.42 -4.08
N HIS A 18 -10.82 16.70 -4.05
CA HIS A 18 -10.79 15.24 -3.96
C HIS A 18 -10.63 14.71 -2.52
N ASP A 19 -10.47 15.61 -1.53
CA ASP A 19 -10.36 15.30 -0.09
C ASP A 19 -9.43 14.10 0.21
N LEU A 20 -8.25 14.13 -0.40
CA LEU A 20 -7.30 13.02 -0.38
C LEU A 20 -6.61 12.89 0.97
N VAL A 21 -6.49 11.66 1.47
CA VAL A 21 -5.64 11.33 2.63
C VAL A 21 -4.15 11.35 2.27
N PHE A 22 -3.82 10.91 1.06
CA PHE A 22 -2.46 10.90 0.52
C PHE A 22 -2.41 11.76 -0.74
N CYS A 23 -1.59 12.81 -0.70
CA CYS A 23 -1.50 13.77 -1.78
C CYS A 23 -0.08 14.28 -1.97
N GLY A 24 0.17 14.85 -3.14
CA GLY A 24 1.35 15.68 -3.36
C GLY A 24 1.23 17.03 -2.64
N PRO A 25 2.31 17.84 -2.63
CA PRO A 25 2.37 19.11 -1.89
C PRO A 25 1.28 20.14 -2.24
N LYS A 26 0.62 19.99 -3.39
CA LYS A 26 -0.47 20.86 -3.87
C LYS A 26 -1.88 20.26 -3.67
N GLY A 27 -2.01 19.19 -2.88
CA GLY A 27 -3.29 18.49 -2.70
C GLY A 27 -3.72 17.63 -3.90
N THR A 28 -2.83 17.42 -4.88
CA THR A 28 -3.09 16.59 -6.07
C THR A 28 -2.84 15.11 -5.78
N PRO A 29 -3.43 14.17 -6.56
CA PRO A 29 -3.11 12.75 -6.45
C PRO A 29 -1.60 12.47 -6.51
N LEU A 30 -1.13 11.52 -5.69
CA LEU A 30 0.24 11.04 -5.76
C LEU A 30 0.51 10.40 -7.12
N GLN A 31 1.61 10.79 -7.75
CA GLN A 31 2.05 10.15 -8.99
C GLN A 31 2.86 8.89 -8.67
N CYS A 32 2.33 7.72 -9.05
CA CYS A 32 2.95 6.42 -8.77
C CYS A 32 4.43 6.35 -9.19
N ARG A 33 4.78 6.91 -10.35
CA ARG A 33 6.17 6.94 -10.84
C ARG A 33 7.10 7.71 -9.90
N ASN A 34 6.65 8.84 -9.36
CA ASN A 34 7.45 9.63 -8.43
C ASN A 34 7.56 8.95 -7.08
N LEU A 35 6.47 8.37 -6.56
CA LEU A 35 6.49 7.59 -5.32
C LEU A 35 7.50 6.44 -5.41
N ILE A 36 7.46 5.66 -6.49
CA ILE A 36 8.36 4.52 -6.69
C ILE A 36 9.82 4.99 -6.75
N ARG A 37 10.10 6.05 -7.51
CA ARG A 37 11.47 6.54 -7.73
C ARG A 37 12.06 7.24 -6.51
N ARG A 38 11.28 8.08 -5.83
CA ARG A 38 11.78 9.00 -4.80
C ARG A 38 11.67 8.44 -3.39
N GLU A 39 10.66 7.61 -3.13
CA GLU A 39 10.40 7.10 -1.79
C GLU A 39 10.68 5.60 -1.69
N PHE A 40 10.03 4.79 -2.55
CA PHE A 40 10.09 3.34 -2.42
C PHE A 40 11.47 2.75 -2.70
N GLY A 41 12.11 3.13 -3.81
CA GLY A 41 13.46 2.67 -4.14
C GLY A 41 14.46 2.98 -3.02
N PRO A 42 14.58 4.23 -2.57
CA PRO A 42 15.44 4.58 -1.43
C PRO A 42 15.07 3.86 -0.14
N ALA A 43 13.78 3.61 0.13
CA ALA A 43 13.36 2.82 1.28
C ALA A 43 13.88 1.37 1.23
N LEU A 44 13.84 0.72 0.06
CA LEU A 44 14.42 -0.62 -0.12
C LEU A 44 15.92 -0.61 0.15
N THR A 45 16.65 0.40 -0.36
CA THR A 45 18.09 0.54 -0.11
C THR A 45 18.39 0.72 1.38
N ARG A 46 17.66 1.59 2.08
CA ARG A 46 17.82 1.79 3.52
C ARG A 46 17.51 0.53 4.32
N ALA A 47 16.57 -0.29 3.86
CA ALA A 47 16.22 -1.57 4.47
C ALA A 47 17.19 -2.71 4.10
N GLY A 48 18.20 -2.47 3.26
CA GLY A 48 19.13 -3.51 2.79
C GLY A 48 18.47 -4.56 1.89
N LEU A 49 17.32 -4.23 1.28
CA LEU A 49 16.56 -5.15 0.45
C LEU A 49 16.97 -5.06 -1.01
N ARG A 50 16.87 -6.20 -1.71
CA ARG A 50 16.95 -6.21 -3.18
C ARG A 50 15.85 -5.35 -3.78
N LYS A 51 16.05 -4.89 -5.01
CA LYS A 51 15.01 -4.19 -5.76
C LYS A 51 13.83 -5.13 -6.02
N ILE A 52 12.65 -4.72 -5.56
CA ILE A 52 11.36 -5.36 -5.82
C ILE A 52 10.38 -4.34 -6.40
N ARG A 53 9.27 -4.80 -6.96
CA ARG A 53 8.19 -3.93 -7.42
C ARG A 53 7.32 -3.53 -6.24
N PHE A 54 6.63 -2.40 -6.36
CA PHE A 54 5.71 -1.93 -5.31
C PHE A 54 4.58 -2.95 -5.07
N HIS A 55 4.12 -3.64 -6.11
CA HIS A 55 3.08 -4.66 -6.00
C HIS A 55 3.53 -5.92 -5.24
N ASP A 56 4.84 -6.20 -5.19
CA ASP A 56 5.36 -7.38 -4.49
C ASP A 56 5.14 -7.28 -2.96
N LEU A 57 4.93 -6.07 -2.43
CA LEU A 57 4.48 -5.87 -1.05
C LEU A 57 3.13 -6.52 -0.79
N ARG A 58 2.20 -6.46 -1.75
CA ARG A 58 0.88 -7.08 -1.65
C ARG A 58 1.00 -8.60 -1.71
N HIS A 59 1.83 -9.14 -2.60
CA HIS A 59 2.12 -10.57 -2.62
C HIS A 59 2.71 -11.03 -1.29
N THR A 60 3.64 -10.25 -0.70
CA THR A 60 4.22 -10.56 0.61
C THR A 60 3.15 -10.58 1.71
N TYR A 61 2.24 -9.61 1.73
CA TYR A 61 1.10 -9.61 2.67
C TYR A 61 0.26 -10.89 2.53
N THR A 62 -0.09 -11.28 1.31
CA THR A 62 -0.81 -12.54 1.05
C THR A 62 -0.04 -13.76 1.55
N SER A 63 1.24 -13.89 1.19
CA SER A 63 2.08 -15.01 1.63
C SER A 63 2.18 -15.10 3.14
N LEU A 64 2.28 -13.97 3.84
CA LEU A 64 2.31 -13.93 5.31
C LEU A 64 0.98 -14.42 5.92
N LEU A 65 -0.16 -14.00 5.38
CA LEU A 65 -1.46 -14.48 5.85
C LEU A 65 -1.64 -15.99 5.63
N VAL A 66 -1.20 -16.50 4.47
CA VAL A 66 -1.22 -17.94 4.18
C VAL A 66 -0.34 -18.70 5.17
N ALA A 67 0.88 -18.22 5.42
CA ALA A 67 1.81 -18.83 6.37
C ALA A 67 1.26 -18.83 7.82
N GLN A 68 0.42 -17.85 8.16
CA GLN A 68 -0.28 -17.78 9.45
C GLN A 68 -1.55 -18.65 9.52
N GLY A 69 -1.87 -19.40 8.47
CA GLY A 69 -3.08 -20.24 8.42
C GLY A 69 -4.38 -19.45 8.31
N ALA A 70 -4.32 -18.20 7.81
CA ALA A 70 -5.52 -17.40 7.65
C ALA A 70 -6.48 -18.03 6.63
N HIS A 71 -7.77 -18.00 6.95
CA HIS A 71 -8.79 -18.61 6.10
C HIS A 71 -8.87 -17.93 4.73
N ALA A 72 -9.01 -18.69 3.64
CA ALA A 72 -9.00 -18.17 2.27
C ALA A 72 -10.02 -17.04 2.04
N LYS A 73 -11.23 -17.16 2.60
CA LYS A 73 -12.27 -16.11 2.54
C LYS A 73 -11.84 -14.81 3.23
N PHE A 74 -11.09 -14.92 4.32
CA PHE A 74 -10.53 -13.75 5.00
C PHE A 74 -9.46 -13.08 4.12
N ILE A 75 -8.52 -13.85 3.58
CA ILE A 75 -7.49 -13.35 2.66
C ILE A 75 -8.13 -12.65 1.46
N GLN A 76 -9.14 -13.25 0.83
CA GLN A 76 -9.88 -12.65 -0.29
C GLN A 76 -10.49 -11.30 0.09
N SER A 77 -11.12 -11.20 1.27
CA SER A 77 -11.73 -9.96 1.76
C SER A 77 -10.70 -8.84 1.95
N GLN A 78 -9.49 -9.17 2.42
CA GLN A 78 -8.42 -8.20 2.63
C GLN A 78 -7.83 -7.71 1.30
N LEU A 79 -7.76 -8.58 0.30
CA LEU A 79 -7.30 -8.21 -1.02
C LEU A 79 -8.38 -7.41 -1.78
N GLY A 80 -9.66 -7.54 -1.44
CA GLY A 80 -10.73 -6.91 -2.22
C GLY A 80 -10.79 -7.44 -3.65
N HIS A 81 -10.32 -8.67 -3.87
CA HIS A 81 -10.48 -9.35 -5.16
C HIS A 81 -11.91 -9.86 -5.30
N ALA A 82 -12.56 -9.56 -6.43
CA ALA A 82 -13.86 -10.14 -6.78
C ALA A 82 -13.77 -11.68 -6.97
N SER A 83 -12.58 -12.22 -7.29
CA SER A 83 -12.33 -13.66 -7.45
C SER A 83 -11.03 -14.10 -6.76
N ILE A 84 -11.04 -15.30 -6.17
CA ILE A 84 -9.92 -15.94 -5.45
C ILE A 84 -8.76 -16.31 -6.40
N GLN A 85 -9.03 -16.42 -7.70
CA GLN A 85 -8.14 -17.00 -8.70
C GLN A 85 -6.86 -16.17 -8.96
N THR A 86 -6.82 -14.89 -8.60
CA THR A 86 -5.65 -14.00 -8.76
C THR A 86 -4.65 -14.06 -7.59
N THR A 87 -4.80 -15.02 -6.67
CA THR A 87 -4.02 -15.06 -5.41
C THR A 87 -2.79 -15.98 -5.50
N LEU A 88 -2.60 -16.70 -6.62
CA LEU A 88 -1.62 -17.78 -6.78
C LEU A 88 -0.69 -17.64 -8.02
N ASP A 89 -0.58 -16.46 -8.62
CA ASP A 89 0.46 -16.16 -9.63
C ASP A 89 1.67 -15.43 -9.03
#